data_AF-A0A2V1JS43-F1
#
_entry.id   AF-A0A2V1JS43-F1
#
_cell.length_a   1.000
_cell.length_b   1.000
_cell.length_c   1.000
_cell.angle_alpha   90.00
_cell.angle_beta   90.00
_cell.angle_gamma   90.00
#
_symmetry.space_group_name_H-M   'P 1'
#
loop_
_entity.id
_entity.type
_entity.pdbx_description
1 polymer ?
#
loop_
_entity_poly.entity_id
_entity_poly.type
_entity_poly.pdbx_seq_one_letter_code
_entity_poly.pdbx_strand_id
1 'polypeptide(L)'
;MKNQPENLNVELLWQVLCELQKIPFYTVKGIQFTYSIRGYEMFVDRKEKSITQATVLLSAQRVLEKQNQGIAITGPKKIGTFGASYLYPIFRQIGLISVE
;
A
#
# COMPACT_ATOMS: atom_id res chain seq x y z
N MET A 1 -4.39 -18.84 -22.24
CA MET A 1 -3.25 -18.01 -21.80
C MET A 1 -3.73 -17.22 -20.59
N LYS A 2 -3.21 -17.52 -19.39
CA LYS A 2 -3.58 -16.78 -18.19
C LYS A 2 -2.79 -15.47 -18.24
N ASN A 3 -3.47 -14.35 -18.45
CA ASN A 3 -2.86 -13.02 -18.35
C ASN A 3 -2.27 -12.88 -16.96
N GLN A 4 -0.94 -13.05 -16.84
CA GLN A 4 -0.23 -12.59 -15.66
C GLN A 4 -0.40 -11.07 -15.63
N PRO A 5 -0.79 -10.48 -14.49
CA PRO A 5 -0.62 -9.04 -14.32
C PRO A 5 0.82 -8.69 -14.71
N GLU A 6 1.03 -7.56 -15.39
CA GLU A 6 2.34 -6.93 -15.48
C GLU A 6 3.04 -7.08 -14.12
N ASN A 7 4.19 -7.77 -14.12
CA ASN A 7 4.85 -8.17 -12.89
C ASN A 7 5.02 -6.93 -12.00
N LEU A 8 4.42 -6.94 -10.82
CA LEU A 8 4.65 -5.92 -9.81
C LEU A 8 6.17 -5.80 -9.62
N ASN A 9 6.74 -4.67 -10.01
CA ASN A 9 8.14 -4.42 -9.77
C ASN A 9 8.31 -4.10 -8.28
N VAL A 10 8.66 -5.15 -7.53
CA VAL A 10 8.84 -5.15 -6.07
C VAL A 10 9.86 -4.10 -5.65
N GLU A 11 10.97 -4.01 -6.38
CA GLU A 11 12.06 -3.07 -6.09
C GLU A 11 11.60 -1.63 -6.30
N LEU A 12 10.93 -1.36 -7.43
CA LEU A 12 10.38 -0.04 -7.74
C LEU A 12 9.34 0.39 -6.70
N LEU A 13 8.41 -0.49 -6.33
CA LEU A 13 7.42 -0.18 -5.30
C LEU A 13 8.09 0.20 -3.98
N TRP A 14 9.07 -0.58 -3.55
CA TRP A 14 9.77 -0.28 -2.29
C TRP A 14 10.58 1.01 -2.38
N GLN A 15 11.24 1.28 -3.51
CA GLN A 15 11.97 2.52 -3.73
C GLN A 15 11.04 3.75 -3.68
N VAL A 16 9.89 3.69 -4.34
CA VAL A 16 8.89 4.77 -4.30
C VAL A 16 8.42 5.02 -2.85
N LEU A 17 8.21 3.97 -2.06
CA LEU A 17 7.88 4.12 -0.64
C LEU A 17 9.04 4.71 0.18
N CYS A 18 10.29 4.43 -0.19
CA CYS A 18 11.44 5.09 0.44
C CYS A 18 11.47 6.59 0.16
N GLU A 19 11.09 7.02 -1.05
CA GLU A 19 11.06 8.43 -1.47
C GLU A 19 9.90 9.21 -0.82
N LEU A 20 8.75 8.56 -0.59
CA LEU A 20 7.55 9.17 -0.01
C LEU A 20 7.50 9.17 1.52
N GLN A 21 8.60 8.86 2.20
CA GLN A 21 8.64 8.91 3.66
C GLN A 21 8.45 10.35 4.19
N LYS A 22 8.02 10.47 5.46
CA LYS A 22 7.93 11.73 6.21
C LYS A 22 7.00 12.82 5.63
N ILE A 23 6.28 12.55 4.54
CA ILE A 23 5.19 13.42 4.06
C ILE A 23 3.86 13.02 4.74
N PRO A 24 2.90 13.95 4.89
CA PRO A 24 1.62 13.65 5.51
C PRO A 24 0.71 12.81 4.60
N PHE A 25 0.14 11.75 5.16
CA PHE A 25 -0.96 10.98 4.59
C PHE A 25 -2.16 11.00 5.53
N TYR A 26 -3.34 10.68 5.00
CA TYR A 26 -4.58 10.65 5.77
C TYR A 26 -5.26 9.31 5.60
N THR A 27 -5.61 8.67 6.71
CA THR A 27 -6.49 7.49 6.67
C THR A 27 -7.85 7.87 6.08
N VAL A 28 -8.65 6.87 5.69
CA VAL A 28 -10.04 7.10 5.22
C VAL A 28 -10.88 7.88 6.24
N LYS A 29 -10.54 7.83 7.53
CA LYS A 29 -11.22 8.58 8.60
C LYS A 29 -10.67 10.00 8.81
N GLY A 30 -9.79 10.50 7.94
CA GLY A 30 -9.20 11.83 8.05
C GLY A 30 -8.09 11.96 9.11
N ILE A 31 -7.63 10.85 9.70
CA ILE A 31 -6.53 10.88 10.68
C ILE A 31 -5.21 10.99 9.94
N GLN A 32 -4.47 12.07 10.20
CA GLN A 32 -3.13 12.29 9.67
C GLN A 32 -2.11 11.33 10.29
N PHE A 33 -1.21 10.82 9.44
CA PHE A 33 -0.06 10.01 9.81
C PHE A 33 1.11 10.26 8.87
N THR A 34 2.30 9.86 9.32
CA THR A 34 3.52 9.79 8.51
C THR A 34 4.16 8.41 8.71
N TYR A 35 5.16 8.09 7.89
CA TYR A 35 5.96 6.87 8.11
C TYR A 35 7.44 7.09 7.83
N SER A 36 8.24 6.18 8.35
CA SER A 36 9.66 6.02 8.04
C SER A 36 9.97 4.55 7.72
N ILE A 37 10.99 4.30 6.91
CA ILE A 37 11.48 2.98 6.55
C ILE A 37 12.84 2.76 7.21
N ARG A 38 13.02 1.59 7.83
CA ARG A 38 14.29 1.12 8.40
C ARG A 38 14.50 -0.30 7.94
N GLY A 39 15.49 -0.52 7.07
CA GLY A 39 15.68 -1.81 6.40
C GLY A 39 14.44 -2.21 5.60
N TYR A 40 13.87 -3.39 5.91
CA TYR A 40 12.69 -3.94 5.24
C TYR A 40 11.39 -3.70 6.01
N GLU A 41 11.34 -2.66 6.84
CA GLU A 41 10.20 -2.37 7.70
C GLU A 41 9.76 -0.91 7.60
N MET A 42 8.45 -0.72 7.47
CA MET A 42 7.76 0.57 7.51
C MET A 42 7.19 0.81 8.90
N PHE A 43 7.60 1.91 9.54
CA PHE A 43 7.13 2.38 10.84
C PHE A 43 6.21 3.56 10.64
N VAL A 44 4.93 3.38 10.96
CA VAL A 44 3.91 4.44 10.94
C VAL A 44 3.85 5.09 12.32
N ASP A 45 3.88 6.41 12.39
CA ASP A 45 3.90 7.18 13.67
C ASP A 45 2.68 6.91 14.57
N ARG A 46 1.56 6.48 14.00
CA ARG A 46 0.32 6.08 14.70
C ARG A 46 0.24 4.60 15.06
N LYS A 47 1.31 3.81 14.87
CA LYS A 47 1.26 2.34 14.97
C LYS A 47 2.44 1.78 15.76
N GLU A 48 2.16 0.94 16.76
CA GLU A 48 3.20 0.30 17.57
C GLU A 48 4.06 -0.69 16.78
N LYS A 49 3.42 -1.53 15.96
CA LYS A 49 4.10 -2.55 15.14
C LYS A 49 4.38 -2.03 13.74
N SER A 50 5.58 -2.29 13.24
CA SER A 50 5.98 -2.07 11.85
C SER A 50 5.13 -2.89 10.86
N ILE A 51 5.16 -2.47 9.61
CA ILE A 51 4.66 -3.22 8.45
C ILE A 51 5.88 -3.70 7.68
N THR A 52 6.07 -5.01 7.56
CA THR A 52 7.20 -5.57 6.82
C THR A 52 7.04 -5.34 5.31
N GLN A 53 8.15 -5.25 4.57
CA GLN A 53 8.16 -5.16 3.11
C GLN A 53 7.32 -6.29 2.50
N ALA A 54 7.48 -7.53 2.99
CA ALA A 54 6.66 -8.66 2.56
C ALA A 54 5.15 -8.41 2.72
N THR A 55 4.72 -7.79 3.82
CA THR A 55 3.32 -7.41 4.04
C THR A 55 2.86 -6.32 3.07
N VAL A 56 3.71 -5.34 2.79
CA VAL A 56 3.43 -4.29 1.79
C VAL A 56 3.25 -4.90 0.40
N LEU A 57 4.17 -5.77 -0.02
CA LEU A 57 4.11 -6.44 -1.33
C LEU A 57 2.87 -7.32 -1.47
N LEU A 58 2.55 -8.11 -0.44
CA LEU A 58 1.31 -8.89 -0.40
C LEU A 58 0.07 -7.99 -0.52
N SER A 59 0.10 -6.82 0.11
CA SER A 59 -1.00 -5.85 0.03
C SER A 59 -1.15 -5.30 -1.38
N ALA A 60 -0.04 -4.96 -2.04
CA ALA A 60 -0.02 -4.47 -3.42
C ALA A 60 -0.50 -5.55 -4.41
N GLN A 61 -0.02 -6.78 -4.26
CA GLN A 61 -0.45 -7.91 -5.07
C GLN A 61 -1.97 -8.13 -4.97
N ARG A 62 -2.54 -8.11 -3.76
CA ARG A 62 -3.99 -8.25 -3.57
C ARG A 62 -4.80 -7.12 -4.20
N VAL A 63 -4.24 -5.90 -4.25
CA VAL A 63 -4.86 -4.78 -4.98
C VAL A 63 -4.91 -5.09 -6.46
N LEU A 64 -3.78 -5.46 -7.07
CA LEU A 64 -3.69 -5.78 -8.50
C LEU A 64 -4.59 -6.95 -8.88
N GLU A 65 -4.57 -8.05 -8.12
CA GLU A 65 -5.42 -9.22 -8.34
C GLU A 65 -6.91 -8.86 -8.36
N LYS A 66 -7.35 -8.02 -7.43
CA LYS A 66 -8.75 -7.58 -7.35
C LYS A 66 -9.12 -6.64 -8.49
N GLN A 67 -8.26 -5.69 -8.85
CA GLN A 67 -8.52 -4.81 -9.99
C GLN A 67 -8.60 -5.61 -11.30
N ASN A 68 -7.75 -6.62 -11.48
CA ASN A 68 -7.81 -7.53 -12.64
C ASN A 68 -9.09 -8.37 -12.68
N GLN A 69 -9.72 -8.62 -11.53
CA GLN A 69 -11.03 -9.27 -11.43
C GLN A 69 -12.20 -8.29 -11.60
N GLY A 70 -11.94 -7.01 -11.91
CA GLY A 70 -12.97 -5.97 -11.98
C GLY A 70 -13.52 -5.52 -10.62
N ILE A 71 -12.82 -5.84 -9.53
CA ILE A 71 -13.24 -5.50 -8.17
C ILE A 71 -12.58 -4.18 -7.75
N ALA A 72 -13.38 -3.11 -7.68
CA ALA A 72 -12.91 -1.82 -7.19
C ALA A 72 -12.43 -1.86 -5.73
N ILE A 73 -11.25 -1.31 -5.45
CA ILE A 73 -10.70 -1.18 -4.09
C ILE A 73 -11.21 0.11 -3.44
N THR A 74 -12.43 0.06 -2.90
CA THR A 74 -13.13 1.20 -2.29
C THR A 74 -12.67 1.54 -0.86
N GLY A 75 -11.71 0.80 -0.31
CA GLY A 75 -11.20 1.08 1.03
C GLY A 75 -10.23 0.03 1.57
N PRO A 76 -9.59 0.29 2.72
CA PRO A 76 -8.54 -0.56 3.30
C PRO A 76 -9.01 -1.97 3.64
N LYS A 77 -10.28 -2.14 4.02
CA LYS A 77 -10.87 -3.46 4.29
C LYS A 77 -10.79 -4.40 3.08
N LYS A 78 -10.86 -3.87 1.86
CA LYS A 78 -10.73 -4.67 0.64
C LYS A 78 -9.29 -5.13 0.37
N ILE A 79 -8.27 -4.58 1.01
CA ILE A 79 -6.89 -5.10 0.90
C ILE A 79 -6.71 -6.32 1.82
N GLY A 80 -7.29 -6.27 3.03
CA GLY A 80 -7.36 -7.42 3.94
C GLY A 80 -6.03 -7.81 4.59
N THR A 81 -5.07 -6.89 4.66
CA THR A 81 -3.75 -7.10 5.28
C THR A 81 -3.57 -6.26 6.53
N PHE A 82 -2.62 -6.66 7.37
CA PHE A 82 -2.20 -5.85 8.50
C PHE A 82 -1.62 -4.52 8.02
N GLY A 83 -2.07 -3.41 8.61
CA GLY A 83 -1.64 -2.06 8.20
C GLY A 83 -2.35 -1.50 6.97
N ALA A 84 -3.35 -2.20 6.41
CA ALA A 84 -4.09 -1.74 5.23
C ALA A 84 -4.70 -0.34 5.38
N SER A 85 -5.08 0.08 6.60
CA SER A 85 -5.59 1.44 6.87
C SER A 85 -4.59 2.56 6.51
N TYR A 86 -3.30 2.25 6.56
CA TYR A 86 -2.20 3.17 6.24
C TYR A 86 -1.70 2.96 4.81
N LEU A 87 -1.66 1.71 4.33
CA LEU A 87 -1.24 1.41 2.96
C LEU A 87 -2.25 1.88 1.91
N TYR A 88 -3.55 1.86 2.22
CA TYR A 88 -4.59 2.30 1.28
C TYR A 88 -4.38 3.72 0.72
N PRO A 89 -4.26 4.78 1.54
CA PRO A 89 -4.01 6.13 1.03
C PRO A 89 -2.65 6.28 0.34
N ILE A 90 -1.63 5.50 0.72
CA ILE A 90 -0.33 5.52 0.04
C ILE A 90 -0.44 4.90 -1.36
N PHE A 91 -1.13 3.75 -1.48
CA PHE A 91 -1.38 3.09 -2.76
C PHE A 91 -2.24 3.94 -3.71
N ARG A 92 -3.14 4.75 -3.17
CA ARG A 92 -3.87 5.77 -3.92
C ARG A 92 -2.92 6.86 -4.45
N GLN A 93 -2.02 7.36 -3.60
CA GLN A 93 -1.07 8.41 -3.97
C GLN A 93 -0.13 7.97 -5.11
N ILE A 94 0.31 6.71 -5.12
CA ILE A 94 1.23 6.18 -6.15
C ILE A 94 0.51 5.62 -7.38
N GLY A 95 -0.81 5.79 -7.47
CA GLY A 95 -1.60 5.32 -8.62
C GLY A 95 -1.84 3.81 -8.67
N LEU A 96 -1.48 3.06 -7.64
CA LEU A 96 -1.73 1.61 -7.58
C LEU A 96 -3.21 1.28 -7.39
N ILE A 97 -3.93 2.13 -6.65
CA ILE A 97 -5.39 2.08 -6.55
C ILE A 97 -5.96 3.27 -7.32
N SER A 98 -6.72 2.99 -8.36
CA SER A 98 -7.41 4.03 -9.13
C SER A 98 -8.50 4.72 -8.30
N VAL A 99 -8.67 6.01 -8.56
CA VAL A 99 -9.85 6.77 -8.15
C VAL A 99 -10.73 6.88 -9.37
N GLU A 100 -11.88 6.22 -9.35
CA GLU A 100 -13.01 6.70 -10.17
C GLU A 100 -13.61 7.94 -9.50
#